data_AF-H5XN87-F1
#
_entry.id   AF-H5XN87-F1
#
_cell.length_a   1.000
_cell.length_b   1.000
_cell.length_c   1.000
_cell.angle_alpha   90.00
_cell.angle_beta   90.00
_cell.angle_gamma   90.00
#
_symmetry.space_group_name_H-M   'P 1'
#
loop_
_entity.id
_entity.type
_entity.pdbx_description
1 polymer ?
#
loop_
_entity_poly.entity_id
_entity_poly.type
_entity_poly.pdbx_seq_one_letter_code
_entity_poly.pdbx_strand_id
1 'polypeptide(L)'
;MRRSADVHFETRDLFGRFAVSSLLFPGSLVAHSVAMLSRSTAVLWHAAYRRTVLAAFNTVPFYRQRWALEGRTEPTLVEGRTGTHDGASHPEELLRVLVDLVPLAGGEAEYDPARGLGQVLPVARRPRSGTLVVIVDREITRPPADLPNGVRGAALHPDLFAGAEESAVVAELLGALRRRRPVLAVGGDKELSGLISVLPAESSHLVYRLPHRSVSDLDGALYGVLHDPLLGYLGALRECGRWHLDHRRVYARRTRGGLAFTLLKQRSPMFVDVLVDGGVRGDVRWCPRHGTPVVST
;
A
#
# COMPACT_ATOMS: atom_id res chain seq x y z
N MET A 1 64.33 -2.14 -18.86
CA MET A 1 64.71 -0.86 -18.22
C MET A 1 63.46 0.03 -18.22
N ARG A 2 62.57 -0.07 -17.22
CA ARG A 2 62.49 0.79 -16.01
C ARG A 2 62.64 2.29 -16.30
N ARG A 3 61.53 3.03 -16.17
CA ARG A 3 61.40 4.23 -15.32
C ARG A 3 59.91 4.56 -15.14
N SER A 4 59.41 4.28 -13.94
CA SER A 4 58.18 4.83 -13.36
C SER A 4 58.34 6.34 -13.16
N ALA A 5 57.26 7.09 -13.36
CA ALA A 5 57.09 8.43 -12.83
C ALA A 5 55.98 8.37 -11.79
N ASP A 6 56.39 8.46 -10.52
CA ASP A 6 55.52 8.67 -9.37
C ASP A 6 55.06 10.13 -9.34
N VAL A 7 53.74 10.35 -9.27
CA VAL A 7 53.14 11.65 -8.98
C VAL A 7 52.58 11.59 -7.57
N HIS A 8 53.32 12.15 -6.62
CA HIS A 8 52.85 12.46 -5.28
C HIS A 8 51.97 13.71 -5.33
N PHE A 9 50.70 13.58 -4.93
CA PHE A 9 49.83 14.71 -4.64
C PHE A 9 49.68 14.86 -3.13
N GLU A 10 50.18 15.96 -2.60
CA GLU A 10 49.96 16.45 -1.23
C GLU A 10 48.51 16.93 -1.08
N THR A 11 47.71 16.25 -0.27
CA THR A 11 46.46 16.81 0.25
C THR A 11 46.66 17.26 1.69
N ARG A 12 46.63 18.58 1.87
CA ARG A 12 46.67 19.28 3.16
C ARG A 12 45.43 18.96 4.00
N ASP A 13 45.69 18.57 5.24
CA ASP A 13 44.73 18.45 6.34
C ASP A 13 44.06 19.80 6.65
N LEU A 14 42.75 19.85 6.47
CA LEU A 14 41.85 20.85 7.05
C LEU A 14 40.65 20.13 7.68
N PHE A 15 40.89 19.36 8.73
CA PHE A 15 39.81 18.87 9.60
C PHE A 15 39.63 19.82 10.79
N GLY A 16 38.67 20.72 10.61
CA GLY A 16 38.08 21.50 11.69
C GLY A 16 37.42 20.59 12.73
N ARG A 17 37.75 20.86 13.98
CA ARG A 17 37.19 20.27 15.20
C ARG A 17 35.66 20.40 15.21
N PHE A 18 34.94 19.29 15.05
CA PHE A 18 33.57 19.18 15.55
C PHE A 18 33.63 18.60 16.97
N ALA A 19 33.33 19.46 17.94
CA ALA A 19 33.11 19.04 19.32
C ALA A 19 31.89 18.12 19.37
N VAL A 20 32.12 16.85 19.72
CA VAL A 20 31.05 15.92 20.11
C VAL A 20 30.57 16.37 21.48
N SER A 21 29.52 17.18 21.50
CA SER A 21 28.78 17.46 22.73
C SER A 21 27.84 16.28 22.97
N SER A 22 28.27 15.38 23.85
CA SER A 22 27.50 14.26 24.37
C SER A 22 26.33 14.79 25.20
N LEU A 23 25.21 15.12 24.54
CA LEU A 23 23.93 15.37 25.21
C LEU A 23 23.24 14.03 25.48
N LEU A 24 23.23 13.64 26.75
CA LEU A 24 22.35 12.64 27.32
C LEU A 24 20.88 13.10 27.11
N PHE A 25 20.14 12.45 26.22
CA PHE A 25 18.70 12.67 26.03
C PHE A 25 17.86 11.52 26.63
N PRO A 26 16.60 11.79 27.04
CA PRO A 26 15.80 10.94 27.91
C PRO A 26 15.08 9.83 27.11
N GLY A 27 15.77 8.72 26.82
CA GLY A 27 15.23 7.61 26.02
C GLY A 27 14.10 6.80 26.68
N SER A 28 13.88 6.92 27.99
CA SER A 28 12.96 6.03 28.72
C SER A 28 11.48 6.41 28.58
N LEU A 29 11.13 7.71 28.57
CA LEU A 29 9.73 8.15 28.56
C LEU A 29 9.06 8.01 27.18
N VAL A 30 9.79 8.27 26.10
CA VAL A 30 9.26 8.15 24.73
C VAL A 30 8.99 6.68 24.38
N ALA A 31 9.89 5.76 24.78
CA ALA A 31 9.72 4.34 24.54
C ALA A 31 8.48 3.76 25.25
N HIS A 32 8.22 4.16 26.49
CA HIS A 32 7.04 3.72 27.24
C HIS A 32 5.73 4.26 26.62
N SER A 33 5.72 5.52 26.18
CA SER A 33 4.53 6.11 25.54
C SER A 33 4.19 5.41 24.21
N VAL A 34 5.20 5.09 23.38
CA VAL A 34 4.96 4.38 22.11
C VAL A 34 4.56 2.93 22.34
N ALA A 35 5.11 2.26 23.36
CA ALA A 35 4.72 0.91 23.73
C ALA A 35 3.27 0.82 24.26
N MET A 36 2.79 1.83 25.00
CA MET A 36 1.39 1.87 25.43
C MET A 36 0.43 2.18 24.27
N LEU A 37 0.81 3.09 23.37
CA LEU A 37 0.03 3.40 22.17
C LEU A 37 -0.05 2.20 21.21
N SER A 38 1.03 1.43 21.06
CA SER A 38 1.03 0.24 20.21
C SER A 38 0.12 -0.85 20.77
N ARG A 39 0.09 -1.06 22.09
CA ARG A 39 -0.84 -2.02 22.73
C ARG A 39 -2.31 -1.63 22.51
N SER A 40 -2.65 -0.36 22.73
CA SER A 40 -4.03 0.12 22.54
C SER A 40 -4.45 0.03 21.08
N THR A 41 -3.57 0.42 20.15
CA THR A 41 -3.80 0.30 18.71
C THR A 41 -3.94 -1.16 18.29
N ALA A 42 -3.13 -2.06 18.86
CA ALA A 42 -3.21 -3.49 18.59
C ALA A 42 -4.56 -4.08 19.02
N VAL A 43 -5.02 -3.77 20.22
CA VAL A 43 -6.31 -4.26 20.72
C VAL A 43 -7.44 -3.77 19.82
N LEU A 44 -7.45 -2.49 19.44
CA LEU A 44 -8.47 -1.92 18.54
C LEU A 44 -8.40 -2.53 17.14
N TRP A 45 -7.20 -2.81 16.63
CA TRP A 45 -7.00 -3.41 15.31
C TRP A 45 -7.53 -4.85 15.26
N HIS A 46 -7.21 -5.66 16.27
CA HIS A 46 -7.75 -7.02 16.40
C HIS A 46 -9.27 -7.02 16.63
N ALA A 47 -9.79 -6.08 17.44
CA ALA A 47 -11.22 -5.95 17.67
C ALA A 47 -11.97 -5.54 16.39
N ALA A 48 -11.39 -4.64 15.57
CA ALA A 48 -11.94 -4.30 14.26
C ALA A 48 -11.98 -5.53 13.35
N TYR A 49 -10.88 -6.27 13.25
CA TYR A 49 -10.82 -7.52 12.48
C TYR A 49 -11.89 -8.52 12.93
N ARG A 50 -11.97 -8.84 14.23
CA ARG A 50 -12.97 -9.79 14.76
C ARG A 50 -14.40 -9.37 14.42
N ARG A 51 -14.72 -8.07 14.49
CA ARG A 51 -16.03 -7.55 14.09
C ARG A 51 -16.29 -7.73 12.60
N THR A 52 -15.32 -7.43 11.74
CA THR A 52 -15.44 -7.61 10.29
C THR A 52 -15.63 -9.09 9.91
N VAL A 53 -14.85 -9.99 10.52
CA VAL A 53 -14.95 -11.45 10.29
C VAL A 53 -16.31 -11.98 10.75
N LEU A 54 -16.77 -11.58 11.95
CA LEU A 54 -18.10 -11.95 12.47
C LEU A 54 -19.22 -11.43 11.57
N ALA A 55 -19.12 -10.17 11.11
CA ALA A 55 -20.08 -9.61 10.18
C ALA A 55 -20.11 -10.42 8.87
N ALA A 56 -18.94 -10.69 8.27
CA ALA A 56 -18.83 -11.47 7.05
C ALA A 56 -19.46 -12.87 7.21
N PHE A 57 -19.17 -13.59 8.30
CA PHE A 57 -19.81 -14.88 8.60
C PHE A 57 -21.33 -14.80 8.66
N ASN A 58 -21.83 -13.78 9.35
CA ASN A 58 -23.25 -13.62 9.59
C ASN A 58 -24.00 -13.18 8.33
N THR A 59 -23.37 -12.42 7.45
CA THR A 59 -24.07 -11.74 6.35
C THR A 59 -23.63 -12.18 4.96
N VAL A 60 -22.55 -12.93 4.78
CA VAL A 60 -22.02 -13.27 3.45
C VAL A 60 -22.10 -14.78 3.24
N PRO A 61 -22.93 -15.26 2.28
CA PRO A 61 -23.13 -16.69 2.05
C PRO A 61 -21.84 -17.47 1.82
N PHE A 62 -20.90 -16.92 1.04
CA PHE A 62 -19.62 -17.56 0.74
C PHE A 62 -18.85 -17.96 2.01
N TYR A 63 -18.62 -17.02 2.92
CA TYR A 63 -17.83 -17.27 4.14
C TYR A 63 -18.52 -18.27 5.06
N ARG A 64 -19.85 -18.18 5.19
CA ARG A 64 -20.61 -19.14 6.01
C ARG A 64 -20.50 -20.56 5.48
N GLN A 65 -20.68 -20.75 4.17
CA GLN A 65 -20.62 -22.06 3.54
C GLN A 65 -19.20 -22.64 3.62
N ARG A 66 -18.19 -21.84 3.27
CA ARG A 66 -16.79 -22.27 3.31
C ARG A 66 -16.37 -22.69 4.72
N TRP A 67 -16.64 -21.87 5.73
CA TRP A 67 -16.25 -22.20 7.10
C TRP A 67 -17.04 -23.39 7.66
N ALA A 68 -18.31 -23.55 7.30
CA ALA A 68 -19.07 -24.75 7.65
C ALA A 68 -18.44 -26.03 7.05
N LEU A 69 -18.02 -25.98 5.78
CA LEU A 69 -17.31 -27.10 5.12
C LEU A 69 -15.97 -27.43 5.79
N GLU A 70 -15.31 -26.44 6.37
CA GLU A 70 -14.06 -26.59 7.12
C GLU A 70 -14.27 -26.96 8.61
N GLY A 71 -15.51 -27.29 9.02
CA GLY A 71 -15.84 -27.70 10.38
C GLY A 71 -15.83 -26.56 11.40
N ARG A 72 -15.98 -25.31 10.96
CA ARG A 72 -16.01 -24.11 11.79
C ARG A 72 -17.45 -23.65 11.99
N THR A 73 -17.89 -23.63 13.25
CA THR A 73 -19.23 -23.16 13.64
C THR A 73 -19.25 -21.75 14.21
N GLU A 74 -18.07 -21.19 14.52
CA GLU A 74 -17.91 -19.81 14.97
C GLU A 74 -16.80 -19.08 14.19
N PRO A 75 -16.93 -17.76 13.97
CA PRO A 75 -15.96 -16.94 13.24
C PRO A 75 -14.65 -16.68 13.99
N THR A 76 -14.46 -17.29 15.17
CA THR A 76 -13.21 -17.14 15.92
C THR A 76 -12.13 -18.04 15.34
N LEU A 77 -10.94 -17.47 15.19
CA LEU A 77 -9.66 -18.17 15.10
C LEU A 77 -9.51 -19.06 16.34
N VAL A 78 -10.18 -20.21 16.37
CA VAL A 78 -10.00 -21.22 17.42
C VAL A 78 -8.68 -21.90 17.14
N GLU A 79 -7.76 -21.82 18.10
CA GLU A 79 -6.48 -22.51 18.04
C GLU A 79 -6.72 -24.01 17.73
N GLY A 80 -6.14 -24.49 16.64
CA GLY A 80 -6.24 -25.90 16.21
C GLY A 80 -7.40 -26.25 15.26
N ARG A 81 -8.35 -25.35 14.95
CA ARG A 81 -9.43 -25.60 13.97
C ARG A 81 -9.42 -24.60 12.83
N THR A 82 -8.35 -24.65 12.06
CA THR A 82 -8.04 -23.56 11.15
C THR A 82 -8.49 -23.79 9.70
N GLY A 83 -9.06 -24.93 9.33
CA GLY A 83 -9.46 -25.13 7.92
C GLY A 83 -8.26 -24.99 6.96
N THR A 84 -8.52 -24.92 5.66
CA THR A 84 -7.46 -24.79 4.65
C THR A 84 -6.86 -23.38 4.71
N HIS A 85 -5.52 -23.26 4.73
CA HIS A 85 -4.80 -21.98 4.85
C HIS A 85 -5.26 -21.08 6.01
N ASP A 86 -5.63 -21.69 7.13
CA ASP A 86 -6.21 -20.99 8.26
C ASP A 86 -7.52 -20.22 7.95
N GLY A 87 -8.26 -20.69 6.94
CA GLY A 87 -9.51 -20.13 6.44
C GLY A 87 -9.34 -18.94 5.50
N ALA A 88 -8.11 -18.68 5.07
CA ALA A 88 -7.83 -17.66 4.07
C ALA A 88 -8.18 -18.15 2.66
N SER A 89 -8.61 -17.21 1.81
CA SER A 89 -9.07 -17.48 0.45
C SER A 89 -8.12 -16.85 -0.57
N HIS A 90 -7.98 -17.51 -1.70
CA HIS A 90 -7.21 -16.99 -2.82
C HIS A 90 -8.01 -15.92 -3.60
N PRO A 91 -7.37 -14.85 -4.11
CA PRO A 91 -8.03 -13.79 -4.87
C PRO A 91 -8.81 -14.31 -6.08
N GLU A 92 -8.26 -15.28 -6.82
CA GLU A 92 -8.87 -15.89 -7.98
C GLU A 92 -10.16 -16.66 -7.67
N GLU A 93 -10.26 -17.22 -6.47
CA GLU A 93 -11.49 -17.87 -6.01
C GLU A 93 -12.55 -16.82 -5.70
N LEU A 94 -12.17 -15.77 -4.95
CA LEU A 94 -13.05 -14.67 -4.55
C LEU A 94 -13.60 -13.91 -5.77
N LEU A 95 -12.78 -13.71 -6.80
CA LEU A 95 -13.20 -13.07 -8.04
C LEU A 95 -14.28 -13.87 -8.79
N ARG A 96 -14.25 -15.22 -8.71
CA ARG A 96 -15.27 -16.08 -9.34
C ARG A 96 -16.62 -16.02 -8.63
N VAL A 97 -16.62 -15.66 -7.35
CA VAL A 97 -17.81 -15.64 -6.47
C VAL A 97 -18.07 -14.24 -5.92
N LEU A 98 -17.65 -13.19 -6.64
CA LEU A 98 -17.67 -11.81 -6.17
C LEU A 98 -19.08 -11.36 -5.72
N VAL A 99 -20.13 -11.81 -6.42
CA VAL A 99 -21.53 -11.58 -6.07
C VAL A 99 -21.90 -12.22 -4.73
N ASP A 100 -21.35 -13.40 -4.42
CA ASP A 100 -21.56 -14.10 -3.15
C ASP A 100 -20.77 -13.50 -1.99
N LEU A 101 -19.91 -12.51 -2.26
CA LEU A 101 -19.21 -11.69 -1.26
C LEU A 101 -20.02 -10.45 -0.85
N VAL A 102 -21.13 -10.17 -1.54
CA VAL A 102 -22.06 -9.10 -1.16
C VAL A 102 -22.87 -9.53 0.07
N PRO A 103 -22.97 -8.70 1.12
CA PRO A 103 -23.81 -9.01 2.27
C PRO A 103 -25.28 -9.25 1.88
N LEU A 104 -25.98 -10.10 2.63
CA LEU A 104 -27.42 -10.34 2.49
C LEU A 104 -28.29 -9.08 2.61
N ALA A 105 -27.78 -8.04 3.30
CA ALA A 105 -28.43 -6.73 3.38
C ALA A 105 -28.31 -5.91 2.08
N GLY A 106 -27.59 -6.42 1.08
CA GLY A 106 -27.30 -5.75 -0.19
C GLY A 106 -25.99 -4.96 -0.18
N GLY A 107 -25.63 -4.43 -1.34
CA GLY A 107 -24.41 -3.67 -1.59
C GLY A 107 -23.98 -3.78 -3.05
N GLU A 108 -22.96 -3.01 -3.43
CA GLU A 108 -22.35 -3.13 -4.75
C GLU A 108 -21.48 -4.40 -4.81
N ALA A 109 -21.55 -5.11 -5.94
CA ALA A 109 -20.67 -6.24 -6.23
C ALA A 109 -19.35 -5.80 -6.89
N GLU A 110 -19.23 -4.54 -7.32
CA GLU A 110 -18.00 -4.03 -7.91
C GLU A 110 -16.94 -3.78 -6.84
N TYR A 111 -15.67 -4.08 -7.15
CA TYR A 111 -14.53 -3.71 -6.31
C TYR A 111 -13.75 -2.57 -6.98
N ASP A 112 -13.14 -1.72 -6.15
CA ASP A 112 -12.37 -0.56 -6.63
C ASP A 112 -10.87 -0.79 -6.42
N PRO A 113 -10.07 -1.12 -7.46
CA PRO A 113 -8.64 -1.33 -7.33
C PRO A 113 -7.86 -0.05 -6.97
N ALA A 114 -8.47 1.14 -7.11
CA ALA A 114 -7.88 2.42 -6.72
C ALA A 114 -8.14 2.80 -5.26
N ARG A 115 -9.04 2.09 -4.56
CA ARG A 115 -9.41 2.40 -3.18
C ARG A 115 -8.19 2.35 -2.27
N GLY A 116 -8.17 3.19 -1.24
CA GLY A 116 -7.03 3.23 -0.31
C GLY A 116 -6.07 4.36 -0.62
N LEU A 117 -5.97 4.77 -1.88
CA LEU A 117 -4.90 5.66 -2.33
C LEU A 117 -4.88 6.96 -1.55
N GLY A 118 -6.04 7.62 -1.39
CA GLY A 118 -6.10 8.89 -0.69
C GLY A 118 -5.68 8.84 0.78
N GLN A 119 -5.78 7.68 1.44
CA GLN A 119 -5.34 7.48 2.83
C GLN A 119 -3.85 7.15 2.95
N VAL A 120 -3.28 6.47 1.97
CA VAL A 120 -1.84 6.15 1.97
C VAL A 120 -0.98 7.31 1.48
N LEU A 121 -1.53 8.19 0.63
CA LEU A 121 -0.80 9.33 0.06
C LEU A 121 -0.18 10.26 1.12
N PRO A 122 -0.89 10.71 2.17
CA PRO A 122 -0.28 11.56 3.21
C PRO A 122 0.95 10.96 3.89
N VAL A 123 1.03 9.62 3.91
CA VAL A 123 2.12 8.86 4.54
C VAL A 123 3.27 8.64 3.56
N ALA A 124 2.96 8.27 2.31
CA ALA A 124 3.95 8.00 1.28
C ALA A 124 4.54 9.29 0.69
N ARG A 125 3.67 10.19 0.24
CA ARG A 125 4.01 11.45 -0.41
C ARG A 125 2.81 12.39 -0.42
N ARG A 126 2.78 13.32 0.54
CA ARG A 126 1.64 14.22 0.74
C ARG A 126 1.41 15.12 -0.50
N PRO A 127 0.27 14.96 -1.21
CA PRO A 127 -0.08 15.86 -2.30
C PRO A 127 -0.44 17.25 -1.74
N ARG A 128 -0.19 18.29 -2.53
CA ARG A 128 -0.62 19.67 -2.23
C ARG A 128 -1.99 19.91 -2.84
N SER A 129 -2.70 20.93 -2.36
CA SER A 129 -3.93 21.38 -3.04
C SER A 129 -3.61 21.76 -4.50
N GLY A 130 -4.47 21.37 -5.42
CA GLY A 130 -4.29 21.53 -6.86
C GLY A 130 -3.44 20.44 -7.53
N THR A 131 -2.88 19.48 -6.78
CA THR A 131 -2.18 18.31 -7.36
C THR A 131 -3.14 17.47 -8.19
N LEU A 132 -2.69 17.07 -9.39
CA LEU A 132 -3.30 16.01 -10.18
C LEU A 132 -2.59 14.69 -9.87
N VAL A 133 -3.31 13.72 -9.31
CA VAL A 133 -2.85 12.36 -9.10
C VAL A 133 -3.27 11.53 -10.31
N VAL A 134 -2.31 10.98 -11.03
CA VAL A 134 -2.55 10.12 -12.20
C VAL A 134 -2.12 8.70 -11.84
N ILE A 135 -3.07 7.78 -11.79
CA ILE A 135 -2.76 6.36 -11.69
C ILE A 135 -2.48 5.83 -13.09
N VAL A 136 -1.32 5.23 -13.29
CA VAL A 136 -0.85 4.67 -14.55
C VAL A 136 -0.83 3.15 -14.40
N ASP A 137 -1.94 2.53 -14.76
CA ASP A 137 -2.19 1.12 -14.49
C ASP A 137 -3.24 0.59 -15.49
N ARG A 138 -3.10 -0.68 -15.89
CA ARG A 138 -4.02 -1.32 -16.85
C ARG A 138 -5.33 -1.73 -16.20
N GLU A 139 -5.29 -2.12 -14.94
CA GLU A 139 -6.42 -2.67 -14.20
C GLU A 139 -7.24 -1.56 -13.53
N ILE A 140 -6.64 -0.39 -13.31
CA ILE A 140 -7.32 0.77 -12.74
C ILE A 140 -7.86 1.66 -13.85
N THR A 141 -9.16 1.57 -14.08
CA THR A 141 -9.87 2.32 -15.15
C THR A 141 -10.59 3.57 -14.65
N ARG A 142 -10.76 3.70 -13.33
CA ARG A 142 -11.48 4.82 -12.69
C ARG A 142 -10.54 5.61 -11.77
N PRO A 143 -10.73 6.94 -11.68
CA PRO A 143 -9.96 7.74 -10.74
C PRO A 143 -10.29 7.34 -9.30
N PRO A 144 -9.31 7.46 -8.37
CA PRO A 144 -9.52 7.15 -6.96
C PRO A 144 -10.58 8.08 -6.35
N ALA A 145 -11.61 7.52 -5.74
CA ALA A 145 -12.72 8.27 -5.15
C ALA A 145 -12.40 8.85 -3.76
N ASP A 146 -11.30 8.42 -3.13
CA ASP A 146 -10.99 8.73 -1.73
C ASP A 146 -9.85 9.76 -1.55
N LEU A 147 -9.52 10.51 -2.61
CA LEU A 147 -8.44 11.51 -2.58
C LEU A 147 -8.71 12.65 -1.57
N PRO A 148 -7.65 13.26 -1.02
CA PRO A 148 -7.79 14.43 -0.13
C PRO A 148 -8.45 15.62 -0.83
N ASN A 149 -9.16 16.45 -0.05
CA ASN A 149 -9.79 17.67 -0.55
C ASN A 149 -8.81 18.57 -1.31
N GLY A 150 -9.24 19.07 -2.47
CA GLY A 150 -8.43 19.91 -3.35
C GLY A 150 -7.44 19.15 -4.25
N VAL A 151 -7.38 17.82 -4.15
CA VAL A 151 -6.61 16.95 -5.05
C VAL A 151 -7.56 16.38 -6.10
N ARG A 152 -7.11 16.30 -7.36
CA ARG A 152 -7.86 15.68 -8.46
C ARG A 152 -7.22 14.35 -8.84
N GLY A 153 -8.03 13.39 -9.25
CA GLY A 153 -7.59 12.06 -9.64
C GLY A 153 -7.90 11.78 -11.11
N ALA A 154 -7.01 11.04 -11.78
CA ALA A 154 -7.23 10.47 -13.09
C ALA A 154 -6.65 9.05 -13.15
N ALA A 155 -7.24 8.20 -13.99
CA ALA A 155 -6.72 6.87 -14.32
C ALA A 155 -6.31 6.86 -15.79
N LEU A 156 -5.09 6.39 -16.05
CA LEU A 156 -4.45 6.40 -17.36
C LEU A 156 -3.98 4.99 -17.70
N HIS A 157 -4.64 4.39 -18.69
CA HIS A 157 -4.20 3.12 -19.22
C HIS A 157 -2.86 3.30 -19.97
N PRO A 158 -1.81 2.51 -19.64
CA PRO A 158 -0.47 2.69 -20.23
C PRO A 158 -0.43 2.64 -21.75
N ASP A 159 -1.29 1.85 -22.38
CA ASP A 159 -1.28 1.70 -23.84
C ASP A 159 -1.79 2.97 -24.57
N LEU A 160 -2.43 3.90 -23.86
CA LEU A 160 -2.89 5.19 -24.41
C LEU A 160 -1.74 6.19 -24.64
N PHE A 161 -0.51 5.86 -24.24
CA PHE A 161 0.65 6.70 -24.53
C PHE A 161 0.92 6.85 -26.04
N ALA A 162 0.62 5.81 -26.83
CA ALA A 162 0.87 5.80 -28.27
C ALA A 162 -0.18 6.58 -29.08
N GLY A 163 -1.32 6.92 -28.48
CA GLY A 163 -2.44 7.67 -29.10
C GLY A 163 -2.79 8.95 -28.31
N ALA A 164 -1.76 9.59 -27.73
CA ALA A 164 -1.86 10.66 -26.73
C ALA A 164 -2.80 11.82 -27.07
N GLU A 165 -3.07 12.08 -28.36
CA GLU A 165 -3.90 13.21 -28.80
C GLU A 165 -5.41 12.98 -28.58
N GLU A 166 -5.87 11.73 -28.50
CA GLU A 166 -7.31 11.41 -28.37
C GLU A 166 -7.75 11.17 -26.92
N SER A 167 -6.81 10.97 -26.00
CA SER A 167 -7.13 10.68 -24.59
C SER A 167 -7.36 11.95 -23.79
N ALA A 168 -8.60 12.16 -23.31
CA ALA A 168 -8.97 13.26 -22.43
C ALA A 168 -8.08 13.33 -21.15
N VAL A 169 -7.65 12.18 -20.64
CA VAL A 169 -6.77 12.09 -19.47
C VAL A 169 -5.36 12.59 -19.79
N VAL A 170 -4.84 12.25 -20.97
CA VAL A 170 -3.52 12.75 -21.43
C VAL A 170 -3.60 14.25 -21.67
N ALA A 171 -4.68 14.74 -22.28
CA ALA A 171 -4.91 16.17 -22.45
C ALA A 171 -4.98 16.91 -21.10
N GLU A 172 -5.63 16.34 -20.08
CA GLU A 172 -5.65 16.90 -18.72
C GLU A 172 -4.24 16.93 -18.10
N LEU A 173 -3.49 15.83 -18.20
CA LEU A 173 -2.12 15.74 -17.71
C LEU A 173 -1.22 16.80 -18.37
N LEU A 174 -1.20 16.88 -19.69
CA LEU A 174 -0.42 17.88 -20.44
C LEU A 174 -0.90 19.31 -20.11
N GLY A 175 -2.20 19.49 -19.91
CA GLY A 175 -2.78 20.76 -19.45
C GLY A 175 -2.36 21.14 -18.02
N ALA A 176 -2.16 20.18 -17.12
CA ALA A 176 -1.63 20.42 -15.78
C ALA A 176 -0.15 20.81 -15.84
N LEU A 177 0.65 20.08 -16.62
CA LEU A 177 2.09 20.33 -16.81
C LEU A 177 2.35 21.70 -17.45
N ARG A 178 1.64 22.08 -18.51
CA ARG A 178 1.74 23.41 -19.14
C ARG A 178 1.44 24.55 -18.18
N ARG A 179 0.49 24.35 -17.26
CA ARG A 179 0.14 25.32 -16.21
C ARG A 179 1.05 25.23 -14.97
N ARG A 180 2.13 24.44 -15.04
CA ARG A 180 3.06 24.15 -13.93
C ARG A 180 2.36 23.69 -12.64
N ARG A 181 1.26 22.95 -12.79
CA ARG A 181 0.57 22.33 -11.66
C ARG A 181 1.31 21.05 -11.25
N PRO A 182 1.41 20.76 -9.95
CA PRO A 182 2.08 19.55 -9.49
C PRO A 182 1.33 18.29 -9.96
N VAL A 183 2.07 17.34 -10.53
CA VAL A 183 1.55 16.03 -10.93
C VAL A 183 2.22 14.95 -10.09
N LEU A 184 1.42 14.03 -9.56
CA LEU A 184 1.88 12.82 -8.89
C LEU A 184 1.42 11.61 -9.70
N ALA A 185 2.35 10.93 -10.36
CA ALA A 185 2.09 9.70 -11.10
C ALA A 185 2.32 8.48 -10.18
N VAL A 186 1.31 7.62 -10.08
CA VAL A 186 1.30 6.39 -9.28
C VAL A 186 1.17 5.20 -10.23
N GLY A 187 1.98 4.16 -10.08
CA GLY A 187 1.93 2.99 -10.96
C GLY A 187 3.20 2.14 -10.84
N GLY A 188 3.34 1.12 -11.68
CA GLY A 188 4.53 0.27 -11.70
C GLY A 188 5.75 1.01 -12.27
N ASP A 189 6.96 0.54 -11.97
CA ASP A 189 8.17 1.23 -12.43
C ASP A 189 8.26 1.31 -13.96
N LYS A 190 7.80 0.27 -14.65
CA LYS A 190 7.79 0.21 -16.11
C LYS A 190 6.78 1.20 -16.68
N GLU A 191 5.57 1.23 -16.15
CA GLU A 191 4.47 2.10 -16.56
C GLU A 191 4.83 3.58 -16.32
N LEU A 192 5.40 3.88 -15.15
CA LEU A 192 5.89 5.22 -14.82
C LEU A 192 7.05 5.63 -15.72
N SER A 193 7.98 4.74 -16.05
CA SER A 193 9.07 5.04 -16.98
C SER A 193 8.53 5.27 -18.40
N GLY A 194 7.54 4.49 -18.83
CA GLY A 194 6.81 4.68 -20.08
C GLY A 194 6.16 6.05 -20.15
N LEU A 195 5.43 6.46 -19.11
CA LEU A 195 4.83 7.79 -19.02
C LEU A 195 5.88 8.89 -19.18
N ILE A 196 6.98 8.81 -18.43
CA ILE A 196 8.04 9.83 -18.48
C ILE A 196 8.68 9.91 -19.87
N SER A 197 8.83 8.78 -20.56
CA SER A 197 9.47 8.74 -21.89
C SER A 197 8.67 9.42 -22.99
N VAL A 198 7.35 9.54 -22.83
CA VAL A 198 6.46 10.18 -23.82
C VAL A 198 6.15 11.64 -23.52
N LEU A 199 6.54 12.13 -22.34
CA LEU A 199 6.35 13.54 -21.98
C LEU A 199 7.47 14.40 -22.59
N PRO A 200 7.20 15.67 -22.96
CA PRO A 200 8.24 16.61 -23.35
C PRO A 200 9.32 16.70 -22.28
N ALA A 201 10.60 16.75 -22.68
CA ALA A 201 11.74 16.78 -21.75
C ALA A 201 11.66 17.93 -20.72
N GLU A 202 11.11 19.06 -21.14
CA GLU A 202 10.87 20.24 -20.31
C GLU A 202 9.78 20.04 -19.24
N SER A 203 8.92 19.03 -19.38
CA SER A 203 7.80 18.76 -18.48
C SER A 203 7.98 17.51 -17.63
N SER A 204 8.86 16.59 -18.04
CA SER A 204 9.10 15.32 -17.34
C SER A 204 9.52 15.50 -15.89
N HIS A 205 10.34 16.52 -15.60
CA HIS A 205 10.82 16.83 -14.24
C HIS A 205 9.73 17.39 -13.31
N LEU A 206 8.57 17.80 -13.84
CA LEU A 206 7.43 18.29 -13.07
C LEU A 206 6.53 17.14 -12.57
N VAL A 207 6.77 15.92 -13.04
CA VAL A 207 6.05 14.72 -12.61
C VAL A 207 6.78 14.04 -11.47
N TYR A 208 6.14 13.99 -10.31
CA TYR A 208 6.60 13.19 -9.19
C TYR A 208 6.16 11.75 -9.35
N ARG A 209 7.11 10.82 -9.26
CA ARG A 209 6.83 9.37 -9.31
C ARG A 209 6.54 8.84 -7.91
N LEU A 210 5.59 7.92 -7.83
CA LEU A 210 5.29 7.12 -6.65
C LEU A 210 4.99 5.68 -7.08
N PRO A 211 6.00 4.80 -7.11
CA PRO A 211 5.79 3.41 -7.46
C PRO A 211 4.80 2.74 -6.51
N HIS A 212 3.88 1.95 -7.04
CA HIS A 212 3.21 0.93 -6.24
C HIS A 212 4.02 -0.37 -6.23
N ARG A 213 3.87 -1.15 -5.16
CA ARG A 213 4.58 -2.42 -4.93
C ARG A 213 3.57 -3.47 -4.54
N SER A 214 3.79 -4.69 -5.03
CA SER A 214 3.13 -5.89 -4.51
C SER A 214 3.69 -6.25 -3.13
N VAL A 215 3.06 -7.18 -2.43
CA VAL A 215 3.60 -7.72 -1.16
C VAL A 215 4.85 -8.56 -1.44
N SER A 216 5.00 -9.13 -2.63
CA SER A 216 6.18 -9.90 -3.01
C SER A 216 7.42 -9.03 -3.30
N ASP A 217 7.21 -7.73 -3.54
CA ASP A 217 8.27 -6.77 -3.91
C ASP A 217 8.63 -5.81 -2.75
N LEU A 218 8.36 -6.18 -1.50
CA LEU A 218 8.63 -5.31 -0.36
C LEU A 218 10.12 -5.16 -0.08
N ASP A 219 10.88 -6.25 -0.25
CA ASP A 219 12.32 -6.28 0.00
C ASP A 219 13.09 -5.62 -1.15
N GLY A 220 13.83 -4.55 -0.83
CA GLY A 220 14.64 -3.80 -1.80
C GLY A 220 13.99 -2.53 -2.34
N ALA A 221 12.71 -2.29 -2.09
CA ALA A 221 12.04 -1.06 -2.49
C ALA A 221 12.41 0.13 -1.57
N LEU A 222 12.89 1.22 -2.17
CA LEU A 222 13.35 2.42 -1.44
C LEU A 222 12.24 3.40 -1.05
N TYR A 223 11.11 3.34 -1.74
CA TYR A 223 9.90 4.13 -1.50
C TYR A 223 8.75 3.53 -2.31
N GLY A 224 7.51 3.86 -1.93
CA GLY A 224 6.33 3.45 -2.67
C GLY A 224 5.10 3.27 -1.80
N VAL A 225 4.02 2.85 -2.45
CA VAL A 225 2.76 2.44 -1.82
C VAL A 225 2.54 0.95 -2.04
N LEU A 226 1.99 0.26 -1.04
CA LEU A 226 1.66 -1.15 -1.16
C LEU A 226 0.28 -1.27 -1.82
N HIS A 227 0.19 -2.04 -2.88
CA HIS A 227 -1.01 -2.21 -3.69
C HIS A 227 -1.25 -3.68 -4.00
N ASP A 228 -2.51 -4.07 -3.96
CA ASP A 228 -3.01 -5.35 -4.44
C ASP A 228 -4.17 -5.08 -5.41
N PRO A 229 -4.21 -5.74 -6.59
CA PRO A 229 -5.27 -5.57 -7.58
C PRO A 229 -6.69 -5.72 -7.04
N LEU A 230 -6.92 -6.70 -6.17
CA LEU A 230 -8.24 -7.00 -5.64
C LEU A 230 -8.58 -6.07 -4.47
N LEU A 231 -7.61 -5.77 -3.59
CA LEU A 231 -7.77 -5.13 -2.29
C LEU A 231 -7.51 -3.61 -2.31
N GLY A 232 -6.90 -3.08 -3.36
CA GLY A 232 -6.49 -1.70 -3.52
C GLY A 232 -5.19 -1.37 -2.78
N TYR A 233 -5.02 -0.10 -2.40
CA TYR A 233 -3.83 0.38 -1.71
C TYR A 233 -3.89 0.07 -0.21
N LEU A 234 -2.94 -0.73 0.27
CA LEU A 234 -2.94 -1.31 1.60
C LEU A 234 -2.08 -0.54 2.61
N GLY A 235 -1.10 0.21 2.12
CA GLY A 235 -0.08 0.83 2.96
C GLY A 235 0.95 1.63 2.18
N ALA A 236 2.02 2.02 2.87
CA ALA A 236 3.13 2.77 2.30
C ALA A 236 4.44 2.54 3.05
N LEU A 237 5.56 2.65 2.33
CA LEU A 237 6.87 2.73 2.97
C LEU A 237 7.01 4.09 3.66
N ARG A 238 7.36 4.07 4.95
CA ARG A 238 7.62 5.29 5.73
C ARG A 238 9.10 5.58 5.86
N GLU A 239 9.42 6.80 6.29
CA GLU A 239 10.77 7.26 6.63
C GLU A 239 11.53 6.37 7.63
N CYS A 240 10.86 5.50 8.38
CA CYS A 240 11.52 4.52 9.25
C CYS A 240 12.00 3.25 8.51
N GLY A 241 11.89 3.21 7.18
CA GLY A 241 12.33 2.10 6.34
C GLY A 241 11.47 0.84 6.46
N ARG A 242 10.20 0.98 6.87
CA ARG A 242 9.27 -0.15 7.02
C ARG A 242 7.98 0.11 6.24
N TRP A 243 7.33 -0.96 5.80
CA TRP A 243 6.06 -0.91 5.10
C TRP A 243 4.91 -0.87 6.08
N HIS A 244 4.33 0.32 6.26
CA HIS A 244 3.23 0.54 7.18
C HIS A 244 1.89 0.27 6.51
N LEU A 245 1.04 -0.52 7.15
CA LEU A 245 -0.34 -0.69 6.70
C LEU A 245 -1.20 0.51 7.10
N ASP A 246 -2.20 0.83 6.28
CA ASP A 246 -3.34 1.63 6.74
C ASP A 246 -4.20 0.78 7.70
N HIS A 247 -3.71 0.67 8.94
CA HIS A 247 -4.32 -0.14 10.00
C HIS A 247 -5.77 0.24 10.34
N ARG A 248 -6.26 1.39 9.88
CA ARG A 248 -7.67 1.78 10.05
C ARG A 248 -8.57 1.11 9.01
N ARG A 249 -8.02 0.65 7.88
CA ARG A 249 -8.76 0.05 6.76
C ARG A 249 -8.36 -1.37 6.47
N VAL A 250 -7.16 -1.77 6.86
CA VAL A 250 -6.55 -3.05 6.50
C VAL A 250 -6.09 -3.75 7.77
N TYR A 251 -6.45 -5.02 7.89
CA TYR A 251 -5.86 -5.94 8.83
C TYR A 251 -5.03 -6.97 8.09
N ALA A 252 -3.90 -7.37 8.65
CA ALA A 252 -3.05 -8.41 8.08
C ALA A 252 -2.67 -9.42 9.17
N ARG A 253 -2.60 -10.69 8.78
CA ARG A 253 -2.10 -11.77 9.65
C ARG A 253 -1.34 -12.81 8.85
N ARG A 254 -0.54 -13.59 9.57
CA ARG A 254 0.08 -14.79 9.03
C ARG A 254 -0.90 -15.94 9.03
N THR A 255 -0.78 -16.78 8.01
CA THR A 255 -1.52 -18.03 7.85
C THR A 255 -0.57 -19.12 7.34
N ARG A 256 -1.02 -20.37 7.35
CA ARG A 256 -0.34 -21.48 6.66
C ARG A 256 -0.21 -21.26 5.15
N GLY A 257 -1.07 -20.44 4.56
CA GLY A 257 -1.01 -20.03 3.16
C GLY A 257 -0.18 -18.78 2.90
N GLY A 258 0.45 -18.14 3.90
CA GLY A 258 1.16 -16.88 3.74
C GLY A 258 0.45 -15.69 4.40
N LEU A 259 0.74 -14.47 3.95
CA LEU A 259 0.10 -13.25 4.44
C LEU A 259 -1.34 -13.14 3.92
N ALA A 260 -2.29 -13.01 4.84
CA ALA A 260 -3.70 -12.77 4.53
C ALA A 260 -4.12 -11.37 4.99
N PHE A 261 -4.94 -10.71 4.18
CA PHE A 261 -5.41 -9.34 4.38
C PHE A 261 -6.93 -9.27 4.45
N THR A 262 -7.44 -8.38 5.31
CA THR A 262 -8.88 -8.12 5.49
C THR A 262 -9.16 -6.63 5.39
N LEU A 263 -10.20 -6.26 4.65
CA LEU A 263 -10.65 -4.86 4.55
C LEU A 263 -11.67 -4.54 5.66
N LEU A 264 -11.23 -3.76 6.64
CA LEU A 264 -11.96 -3.47 7.87
C LEU A 264 -13.16 -2.53 7.70
N LYS A 265 -13.11 -1.66 6.69
CA LYS A 265 -14.13 -0.62 6.45
C LYS A 265 -14.94 -0.83 5.17
N GLN A 266 -14.59 -1.81 4.35
CA GLN A 266 -15.34 -2.14 3.15
C GLN A 266 -16.64 -2.83 3.56
N ARG A 267 -17.78 -2.30 3.12
CA ARG A 267 -19.09 -2.88 3.42
C ARG A 267 -19.55 -3.89 2.38
N SER A 268 -19.17 -3.72 1.11
CA SER A 268 -19.48 -4.63 0.01
C SER A 268 -18.53 -4.42 -1.16
N PRO A 269 -18.14 -5.48 -1.91
CA PRO A 269 -18.09 -6.86 -1.42
C PRO A 269 -17.16 -6.95 -0.18
N MET A 270 -17.43 -7.88 0.73
CA MET A 270 -16.62 -8.05 1.93
C MET A 270 -15.41 -8.93 1.62
N PHE A 271 -14.22 -8.39 1.80
CA PHE A 271 -12.96 -9.13 1.63
C PHE A 271 -12.31 -9.42 2.99
N VAL A 272 -12.37 -10.67 3.38
CA VAL A 272 -11.81 -11.22 4.63
C VAL A 272 -10.80 -12.29 4.33
N ASP A 273 -9.65 -12.21 5.01
CA ASP A 273 -8.52 -13.14 4.95
C ASP A 273 -8.14 -13.56 3.52
N VAL A 274 -7.85 -12.57 2.68
CA VAL A 274 -7.43 -12.76 1.28
C VAL A 274 -5.91 -12.96 1.22
N LEU A 275 -5.46 -14.06 0.61
CA LEU A 275 -4.04 -14.34 0.37
C LEU A 275 -3.49 -13.47 -0.77
N VAL A 276 -2.70 -12.46 -0.44
CA VAL A 276 -2.13 -11.55 -1.44
C VAL A 276 -0.90 -12.18 -2.11
N ASP A 277 -0.72 -11.91 -3.41
CA ASP A 277 0.34 -12.46 -4.27
C ASP A 277 0.50 -13.99 -4.17
N GLY A 278 -0.62 -14.71 -4.23
CA GLY A 278 -0.62 -16.16 -4.14
C GLY A 278 -0.20 -16.70 -2.77
N GLY A 279 -0.19 -15.86 -1.73
CA GLY A 279 0.13 -16.28 -0.37
C GLY A 279 1.61 -16.18 -0.04
N VAL A 280 2.22 -15.03 -0.34
CA VAL A 280 3.64 -14.82 -0.05
C VAL A 280 3.91 -14.97 1.45
N ARG A 281 5.05 -15.60 1.79
CA ARG A 281 5.49 -15.70 3.19
C ARG A 281 5.95 -14.33 3.65
N GLY A 282 5.61 -13.99 4.89
CA GLY A 282 6.03 -12.74 5.48
C GLY A 282 5.63 -12.64 6.94
N ASP A 283 5.88 -11.48 7.54
CA ASP A 283 5.61 -11.20 8.93
C ASP A 283 4.83 -9.91 9.13
N VAL A 284 4.02 -9.89 10.19
CA VAL A 284 3.26 -8.71 10.61
C VAL A 284 3.76 -8.32 12.00
N ARG A 285 4.40 -7.16 12.10
CA ARG A 285 4.98 -6.66 13.35
C ARG A 285 4.47 -5.28 13.69
N TRP A 286 4.69 -4.85 14.93
CA TRP A 286 4.47 -3.46 15.31
C TRP A 286 5.72 -2.64 15.06
N CYS A 287 5.58 -1.49 14.41
CA CYS A 287 6.70 -0.56 14.27
C CYS A 287 7.02 0.08 15.63
N PRO A 288 8.22 -0.12 16.20
CA PRO A 288 8.59 0.46 17.49
C PRO A 288 8.65 2.00 17.48
N ARG A 289 8.77 2.64 16.31
CA ARG A 289 8.81 4.11 16.19
C ARG A 289 7.42 4.73 16.13
N HIS A 290 6.47 4.06 15.49
CA HIS A 290 5.17 4.67 15.15
C HIS A 290 3.98 3.99 15.83
N GLY A 291 4.16 2.82 16.44
CA GLY A 291 3.07 2.10 17.11
C GLY A 291 1.97 1.61 16.16
N THR A 292 2.29 1.37 14.89
CA THR A 292 1.36 0.88 13.86
C THR A 292 1.88 -0.41 13.23
N PRO A 293 1.01 -1.28 12.68
CA PRO A 293 1.44 -2.52 12.06
C PRO A 293 2.25 -2.28 10.79
N VAL A 294 3.27 -3.11 10.61
CA VAL A 294 4.14 -3.17 9.44
C VAL A 294 4.21 -4.57 8.90
N VAL A 295 4.45 -4.68 7.60
CA VAL A 295 4.65 -5.93 6.87
C VAL A 295 6.07 -6.02 6.34
N SER A 296 6.58 -7.25 6.23
CA SER A 296 7.84 -7.58 5.55
C SER A 296 7.72 -8.99 4.97
N THR A 297 8.44 -9.26 3.89
CA THR A 297 8.58 -10.59 3.30
C THR A 297 9.91 -11.26 3.63
#